data_AF-A0AAD7K882-F1
#
_entry.id   AF-A0AAD7K882-F1
#
_cell.length_a   1.000
_cell.length_b   1.000
_cell.length_c   1.000
_cell.angle_alpha   90.00
_cell.angle_beta   90.00
_cell.angle_gamma   90.00
#
_symmetry.space_group_name_H-M   'P 1'
#
loop_
_entity.id
_entity.type
_entity.pdbx_description
1 polymer ?
#
loop_
_entity_poly.entity_id
_entity_poly.type
_entity_poly.pdbx_seq_one_letter_code
_entity_poly.pdbx_strand_id
1 'polypeptide(L)'
;MAGLLPARWLLATPPRPPLGTSARPQDDQDDNELGPGPGPNAPSASDGRSSSPFPSDLQAQNLNLNPRKRHAEDMGQYADQVSRKLRLAPEAQEELKNFSQLSGPQQSVWIAARMLDTKTQVSALVPAESVYHMPIGLEGHVDKTSFLALIDHKAPNYVNKANSPKARVLAYLEKHPSWGLTVQVKHDKSKFDVISLRVRDKLTAFRNLIKSAIEESLGTARDPLEVLAPGEATRVDAIDIVTLCQRILAIGAKVAPDVKVSMEMAARVAYLRFHYQTQVDAGRPKAPRFWSDVDTGLTEIRTTATGGSAEGMTRLFSRALNDDLVMYGPVGLDYLVDVSPAGLD
;
A
#
# COMPACT_ATOMS: atom_id res chain seq x y z
N MET A 1 9.43 31.43 -49.36
CA MET A 1 9.48 30.09 -48.74
C MET A 1 10.06 30.25 -47.35
N ALA A 2 9.19 30.37 -46.34
CA ALA A 2 9.57 30.60 -44.95
C ALA A 2 9.63 29.26 -44.23
N GLY A 3 10.83 28.83 -43.84
CA GLY A 3 11.04 27.68 -42.96
C GLY A 3 10.62 28.05 -41.54
N LEU A 4 9.45 27.58 -41.14
CA LEU A 4 9.00 27.60 -39.74
C LEU A 4 9.72 26.46 -39.00
N LEU A 5 10.84 26.80 -38.38
CA LEU A 5 11.40 25.97 -37.30
C LEU A 5 10.37 25.95 -36.15
N PRO A 6 10.08 24.79 -35.52
CA PRO A 6 9.23 24.75 -34.34
C PRO A 6 9.90 25.58 -33.24
N ALA A 7 9.13 26.51 -32.67
CA ALA A 7 9.56 27.36 -31.58
C ALA A 7 9.94 26.50 -30.37
N ARG A 8 11.22 26.13 -30.32
CA ARG A 8 11.88 25.48 -29.21
C ARG A 8 11.64 26.35 -27.99
N TRP A 9 10.97 25.81 -26.99
CA TRP A 9 10.74 26.47 -25.70
C TRP A 9 12.07 27.01 -25.17
N LEU A 10 12.29 28.32 -25.29
CA LEU A 10 13.30 29.04 -24.52
C LEU A 10 12.75 29.13 -23.09
N LEU A 11 12.73 28.00 -22.40
CA LEU A 11 12.85 27.99 -20.95
C LEU A 11 14.25 28.55 -20.69
N ALA A 12 14.32 29.84 -20.35
CA ALA A 12 15.49 30.43 -19.75
C ALA A 12 15.82 29.59 -18.51
N THR A 13 16.82 28.72 -18.62
CA THR A 13 17.32 27.95 -17.49
C THR A 13 17.80 28.94 -16.43
N PRO A 14 17.25 28.94 -15.21
CA PRO A 14 17.76 29.81 -14.16
C PRO A 14 19.22 29.44 -13.84
N PRO A 15 20.06 30.41 -13.44
CA PRO A 15 21.46 30.17 -13.13
C PRO A 15 21.59 29.15 -12.01
N ARG A 16 22.43 28.14 -12.26
CA ARG A 16 22.77 27.05 -11.34
C ARG A 16 23.45 27.66 -10.09
N PRO A 17 22.96 27.43 -8.86
CA PRO A 17 23.71 27.80 -7.66
C PRO A 17 24.98 26.92 -7.54
N PRO A 18 26.06 27.45 -6.93
CA PRO A 18 27.34 26.74 -6.82
C PRO A 18 27.19 25.48 -5.95
N LEU A 19 27.80 24.38 -6.41
CA LEU A 19 27.91 23.13 -5.66
C LEU A 19 28.71 23.37 -4.37
N GLY A 20 28.03 23.37 -3.24
CA GLY A 20 28.64 23.16 -1.94
C GLY A 20 28.97 21.68 -1.76
N THR A 21 30.26 21.36 -1.74
CA THR A 21 30.80 20.08 -1.30
C THR A 21 30.48 19.86 0.17
N SER A 22 29.57 18.93 0.47
CA SER A 22 29.44 18.36 1.81
C SER A 22 29.54 16.84 1.67
N ALA A 23 30.74 16.36 2.00
CA ALA A 23 31.04 14.95 2.13
C ALA A 23 30.32 14.39 3.37
N ARG A 24 29.59 13.29 3.19
CA ARG A 24 29.16 12.43 4.29
C ARG A 24 29.37 10.97 3.85
N PRO A 25 29.99 10.11 4.68
CA PRO A 25 30.29 8.74 4.29
C PRO A 25 29.01 7.89 4.22
N GLN A 26 28.93 7.06 3.19
CA GLN A 26 28.06 5.88 3.13
C GLN A 26 28.74 4.77 3.92
N ASP A 27 28.04 4.22 4.91
CA ASP A 27 28.35 2.90 5.45
C ASP A 27 27.67 1.86 4.56
N ASP A 28 28.51 1.08 3.90
CA ASP A 28 28.15 -0.18 3.25
C ASP A 28 27.87 -1.23 4.32
N GLN A 29 26.69 -1.85 4.28
CA GLN A 29 26.43 -3.11 4.96
C GLN A 29 25.42 -3.91 4.13
N ASP A 30 25.96 -4.62 3.16
CA ASP A 30 25.33 -5.77 2.51
C ASP A 30 25.89 -7.06 3.13
N ASP A 31 25.06 -8.10 3.02
CA ASP A 31 25.37 -9.53 3.11
C ASP A 31 25.37 -10.17 4.50
N ASN A 32 24.19 -10.65 4.90
CA ASN A 32 24.10 -11.88 5.69
C ASN A 32 23.16 -12.88 4.99
N GLU A 33 23.77 -13.81 4.26
CA GLU A 33 23.17 -15.05 3.78
C GLU A 33 22.63 -15.86 4.97
N LEU A 34 21.34 -16.19 4.94
CA LEU A 34 20.80 -17.29 5.74
C LEU A 34 20.15 -18.30 4.79
N GLY A 35 20.78 -19.47 4.74
CA GLY A 35 20.42 -20.59 3.88
C GLY A 35 19.09 -21.29 4.24
N PRO A 36 18.69 -22.28 3.42
CA PRO A 36 17.41 -22.95 3.54
C PRO A 36 17.47 -24.07 4.60
N GLY A 37 16.77 -23.87 5.71
CA GLY A 37 16.53 -24.91 6.72
C GLY A 37 15.28 -25.75 6.36
N PRO A 38 15.34 -27.09 6.45
CA PRO A 38 14.21 -27.96 6.11
C PRO A 38 13.13 -27.92 7.20
N GLY A 39 11.89 -27.71 6.78
CA GLY A 39 10.72 -27.68 7.66
C GLY A 39 10.34 -29.06 8.21
N PRO A 40 9.95 -29.18 9.48
CA PRO A 40 9.40 -30.42 10.02
C PRO A 40 7.92 -30.57 9.64
N ASN A 41 7.60 -31.76 9.15
CA ASN A 41 6.27 -32.23 8.79
C ASN A 41 5.28 -32.12 9.96
N ALA A 42 4.12 -31.50 9.68
CA ALA A 42 2.95 -31.55 10.54
C ALA A 42 2.28 -32.94 10.44
N PRO A 43 1.96 -33.61 11.56
CA PRO A 43 1.13 -34.80 11.52
C PRO A 43 -0.35 -34.41 11.40
N SER A 44 -1.00 -34.96 10.38
CA SER A 44 -2.44 -34.96 10.16
C SER A 44 -3.18 -35.48 11.39
N ALA A 45 -4.18 -34.70 11.84
CA ALA A 45 -5.18 -35.14 12.79
C ALA A 45 -6.12 -36.13 12.07
N SER A 46 -6.05 -37.41 12.45
CA SER A 46 -7.04 -38.42 12.11
C SER A 46 -7.96 -38.67 13.31
N ASP A 47 -9.25 -38.65 13.02
CA ASP A 47 -10.39 -38.93 13.88
C ASP A 47 -10.21 -40.12 14.82
N GLY A 48 -10.43 -39.88 16.11
CA GLY A 48 -10.52 -40.89 17.16
C GLY A 48 -11.79 -40.72 17.97
N ARG A 49 -12.91 -41.23 17.45
CA ARG A 49 -14.14 -41.48 18.21
C ARG A 49 -13.82 -42.51 19.31
N SER A 50 -13.78 -42.07 20.57
CA SER A 50 -13.73 -42.97 21.72
C SER A 50 -15.05 -42.92 22.48
N SER A 51 -15.83 -43.97 22.28
CA SER A 51 -17.10 -44.26 22.92
C SER A 51 -16.92 -44.50 24.42
N SER A 52 -17.70 -43.76 25.20
CA SER A 52 -17.99 -44.03 26.61
C SER A 52 -18.79 -45.31 26.77
N PRO A 53 -18.42 -46.18 27.71
CA PRO A 53 -19.37 -47.02 28.42
C PRO A 53 -19.40 -46.59 29.89
N PHE A 54 -20.50 -45.97 30.30
CA PHE A 54 -20.89 -45.91 31.72
C PHE A 54 -21.39 -47.30 32.14
N PRO A 55 -20.83 -47.93 33.18
CA PRO A 55 -21.52 -48.96 33.93
C PRO A 55 -22.27 -48.27 35.07
N SER A 56 -23.56 -48.06 34.86
CA SER A 56 -24.54 -47.96 35.94
C SER A 56 -24.70 -49.36 36.53
N ASP A 57 -24.11 -49.61 37.69
CA ASP A 57 -24.63 -50.52 38.72
C ASP A 57 -23.53 -50.81 39.75
N LEU A 58 -23.48 -50.01 40.81
CA LEU A 58 -22.92 -50.47 42.08
C LEU A 58 -23.87 -50.09 43.20
N GLN A 59 -24.50 -51.15 43.71
CA GLN A 59 -25.30 -51.22 44.92
C GLN A 59 -24.68 -50.42 46.08
N ALA A 60 -25.50 -49.55 46.67
CA ALA A 60 -25.23 -48.91 47.94
C ALA A 60 -25.24 -49.97 49.06
N GLN A 61 -24.08 -50.57 49.34
CA GLN A 61 -23.86 -51.26 50.60
C GLN A 61 -23.54 -50.21 51.68
N ASN A 62 -24.55 -49.99 52.51
CA ASN A 62 -24.53 -49.17 53.72
C ASN A 62 -23.56 -49.77 54.75
N LEU A 63 -22.26 -49.54 54.57
CA LEU A 63 -21.27 -49.81 55.60
C LEU A 63 -21.14 -48.55 56.46
N ASN A 64 -21.80 -48.62 57.62
CA ASN A 64 -21.74 -47.68 58.72
C ASN A 64 -20.32 -47.72 59.32
N LEU A 65 -19.35 -47.15 58.60
CA LEU A 65 -17.97 -47.02 59.03
C LEU A 65 -17.83 -45.71 59.78
N ASN A 66 -17.66 -45.82 61.10
CA ASN A 66 -17.19 -44.74 61.96
C ASN A 66 -16.08 -43.94 61.23
N PRO A 67 -16.28 -42.64 60.97
CA PRO A 67 -15.22 -41.81 60.40
C PRO A 67 -14.16 -41.60 61.48
N ARG A 68 -13.24 -42.57 61.60
CA ARG A 68 -11.95 -42.33 62.23
C ARG A 68 -11.37 -41.14 61.48
N LYS A 69 -11.20 -40.01 62.17
CA LYS A 69 -10.46 -38.83 61.72
C LYS A 69 -9.21 -39.31 61.00
N ARG A 70 -9.25 -39.36 59.67
CA ARG A 70 -8.04 -39.60 58.88
C ARG A 70 -7.16 -38.40 59.14
N HIS A 71 -5.91 -38.66 59.49
CA HIS A 71 -4.90 -37.61 59.57
C HIS A 71 -4.93 -36.86 58.23
N ALA A 72 -4.90 -35.52 58.26
CA ALA A 72 -4.84 -34.71 57.05
C ALA A 72 -3.74 -35.28 56.15
N GLU A 73 -4.14 -35.80 54.97
CA GLU A 73 -3.22 -36.49 54.07
C GLU A 73 -2.16 -35.47 53.63
N ASP A 74 -0.89 -35.74 53.98
CA ASP A 74 0.24 -34.95 53.54
C ASP A 74 0.39 -35.12 52.03
N MET A 75 -0.15 -34.15 51.29
CA MET A 75 -0.11 -34.12 49.83
C MET A 75 1.26 -33.70 49.27
N GLY A 76 2.26 -33.47 50.13
CA GLY A 76 3.59 -33.01 49.71
C GLY A 76 4.29 -33.97 48.76
N GLN A 77 4.21 -35.28 49.01
CA GLN A 77 4.79 -36.29 48.11
C GLN A 77 4.12 -36.31 46.74
N TYR A 78 2.80 -36.11 46.71
CA TYR A 78 2.04 -36.05 45.47
C TYR A 78 2.38 -34.77 44.68
N ALA A 79 2.50 -33.63 45.37
CA ALA A 79 2.95 -32.37 44.77
C ALA A 79 4.36 -32.51 44.16
N ASP A 80 5.30 -33.16 44.85
CA ASP A 80 6.65 -33.43 44.33
C ASP A 80 6.61 -34.33 43.07
N GLN A 81 5.75 -35.37 43.07
CA GLN A 81 5.58 -36.26 41.92
C GLN A 81 4.99 -35.52 40.70
N VAL A 82 3.94 -34.72 40.92
CA VAL A 82 3.28 -33.93 39.86
C VAL A 82 4.23 -32.87 39.31
N SER A 83 4.96 -32.17 40.17
CA SER A 83 5.99 -31.19 39.81
C SER A 83 7.05 -31.77 38.88
N ARG A 84 7.58 -32.95 39.21
CA ARG A 84 8.57 -33.66 38.36
C ARG A 84 7.96 -34.12 37.04
N LYS A 85 6.73 -34.64 37.08
CA LYS A 85 6.00 -35.11 35.89
C LYS A 85 5.74 -33.97 34.90
N LEU A 86 5.35 -32.79 35.39
CA LEU A 86 5.08 -31.60 34.58
C LEU A 86 6.34 -30.77 34.28
N ARG A 87 7.49 -31.14 34.84
CA ARG A 87 8.78 -30.44 34.69
C ARG A 87 8.67 -28.95 35.05
N LEU A 88 8.00 -28.63 36.16
CA LEU A 88 7.86 -27.25 36.62
C LEU A 88 9.23 -26.64 36.97
N ALA A 89 9.39 -25.33 36.82
CA ALA A 89 10.57 -24.62 37.30
C ALA A 89 10.70 -24.72 38.83
N PRO A 90 11.92 -24.69 39.43
CA PRO A 90 12.12 -24.89 40.86
C PRO A 90 11.23 -24.02 41.76
N GLU A 91 11.04 -22.75 41.39
CA GLU A 91 10.16 -21.79 42.09
C GLU A 91 8.70 -22.27 42.11
N ALA A 92 8.19 -22.77 40.98
CA ALA A 92 6.83 -23.29 40.87
C ALA A 92 6.67 -24.64 41.58
N GLN A 93 7.74 -25.45 41.69
CA GLN A 93 7.73 -26.68 42.49
C GLN A 93 7.58 -26.36 43.98
N GLU A 94 8.36 -25.39 44.47
CA GLU A 94 8.28 -24.93 45.86
C GLU A 94 6.90 -24.32 46.16
N GLU A 95 6.37 -23.51 45.24
CA GLU A 95 5.04 -22.93 45.36
C GLU A 95 3.94 -24.01 45.43
N LEU A 96 3.98 -25.02 44.55
CA LEU A 96 3.01 -26.12 44.56
C LEU A 96 3.11 -26.96 45.85
N LYS A 97 4.34 -27.16 46.34
CA LYS A 97 4.57 -27.86 47.61
C LYS A 97 4.00 -27.07 48.79
N ASN A 98 4.22 -25.75 48.84
CA ASN A 98 3.64 -24.87 49.85
C ASN A 98 2.11 -24.88 49.78
N PHE A 99 1.54 -24.86 48.57
CA PHE A 99 0.09 -24.98 48.36
C PHE A 99 -0.48 -26.31 48.88
N SER A 100 0.23 -27.42 48.69
CA SER A 100 -0.20 -28.75 49.14
C SER A 100 -0.30 -28.90 50.66
N GLN A 101 0.41 -28.06 51.41
CA GLN A 101 0.40 -28.03 52.89
C GLN A 101 -0.73 -27.17 53.47
N LEU A 102 -1.42 -26.38 52.64
CA LEU A 102 -2.54 -25.56 53.06
C LEU A 102 -3.78 -26.42 53.34
N SER A 103 -4.60 -26.01 54.32
CA SER A 103 -5.92 -26.61 54.52
C SER A 103 -6.86 -26.35 53.34
N GLY A 104 -7.88 -27.17 53.14
CA GLY A 104 -8.84 -27.01 52.04
C GLY A 104 -9.42 -25.58 51.89
N PRO A 105 -9.87 -24.92 52.98
CA PRO A 105 -10.32 -23.53 52.91
C PRO A 105 -9.21 -22.55 52.47
N GLN A 106 -7.98 -22.74 52.96
CA GLN A 106 -6.83 -21.91 52.57
C GLN A 106 -6.44 -22.13 51.10
N GLN A 107 -6.50 -23.36 50.60
CA GLN A 107 -6.28 -23.68 49.19
C GLN A 107 -7.29 -22.96 48.30
N SER A 108 -8.58 -22.95 48.66
CA SER A 108 -9.61 -22.24 47.91
C SER A 108 -9.36 -20.73 47.82
N VAL A 109 -8.98 -20.10 48.95
CA VAL A 109 -8.62 -18.66 48.98
C VAL A 109 -7.38 -18.40 48.12
N TRP A 110 -6.38 -19.28 48.20
CA TRP A 110 -5.15 -19.17 47.42
C TRP A 110 -5.41 -19.27 45.92
N ILE A 111 -6.23 -20.23 45.47
CA ILE A 111 -6.64 -20.36 44.07
C ILE A 111 -7.36 -19.10 43.61
N ALA A 112 -8.32 -18.60 44.41
CA ALA A 112 -9.06 -17.37 44.07
C ALA A 112 -8.11 -16.17 43.93
N ALA A 113 -7.13 -16.03 44.83
CA ALA A 113 -6.11 -14.98 44.75
C ALA A 113 -5.25 -15.10 43.48
N ARG A 114 -4.78 -16.31 43.12
CA ARG A 114 -4.01 -16.53 41.89
C ARG A 114 -4.83 -16.31 40.62
N MET A 115 -6.12 -16.64 40.62
CA MET A 115 -7.01 -16.31 39.50
C MET A 115 -7.20 -14.80 39.33
N LEU A 116 -7.33 -14.05 40.43
CA LEU A 116 -7.42 -12.59 40.40
C LEU A 116 -6.12 -11.92 39.95
N ASP A 117 -4.97 -12.42 40.43
CA ASP A 117 -3.64 -11.99 39.99
C ASP A 117 -3.47 -12.25 38.49
N THR A 118 -3.78 -13.46 38.02
CA THR A 118 -3.75 -13.81 36.60
C THR A 118 -4.67 -12.91 35.78
N LYS A 119 -5.89 -12.64 36.23
CA LYS A 119 -6.81 -11.69 35.57
C LYS A 119 -6.20 -10.29 35.49
N THR A 120 -5.52 -9.86 36.54
CA THR A 120 -4.84 -8.55 36.59
C THR A 120 -3.66 -8.51 35.63
N GLN A 121 -2.81 -9.54 35.61
CA GLN A 121 -1.69 -9.67 34.67
C GLN A 121 -2.18 -9.74 33.22
N VAL A 122 -3.21 -10.53 32.92
CA VAL A 122 -3.83 -10.59 31.59
C VAL A 122 -4.47 -9.25 31.19
N SER A 123 -5.04 -8.51 32.14
CA SER A 123 -5.56 -7.16 31.87
C SER A 123 -4.45 -6.12 31.69
N ALA A 124 -3.28 -6.34 32.31
CA ALA A 124 -2.10 -5.50 32.20
C ALA A 124 -1.25 -5.82 30.96
N LEU A 125 -1.38 -7.04 30.41
CA LEU A 125 -0.93 -7.37 29.07
C LEU A 125 -1.79 -6.57 28.09
N VAL A 126 -1.38 -5.33 27.83
CA VAL A 126 -1.78 -4.61 26.62
C VAL A 126 -1.44 -5.56 25.47
N PRO A 127 -2.42 -6.08 24.72
CA PRO A 127 -2.11 -6.89 23.56
C PRO A 127 -1.14 -6.06 22.72
N ALA A 128 0.04 -6.60 22.41
CA ALA A 128 0.98 -5.94 21.51
C ALA A 128 0.16 -5.42 20.33
N GLU A 129 0.11 -4.08 20.16
CA GLU A 129 -0.90 -3.39 19.35
C GLU A 129 -1.24 -4.25 18.14
N SER A 130 -2.42 -4.89 18.18
CA SER A 130 -2.76 -5.89 17.16
C SER A 130 -2.66 -5.17 15.83
N VAL A 131 -1.71 -5.60 14.98
CA VAL A 131 -1.42 -4.97 13.69
C VAL A 131 -2.75 -4.70 13.01
N TYR A 132 -3.05 -3.44 12.74
CA TYR A 132 -4.33 -3.09 12.15
C TYR A 132 -4.43 -3.71 10.76
N HIS A 133 -5.27 -4.73 10.64
CA HIS A 133 -5.60 -5.34 9.37
C HIS A 133 -6.68 -4.51 8.69
N MET A 134 -6.31 -3.90 7.56
CA MET A 134 -7.26 -3.13 6.75
C MET A 134 -8.34 -4.06 6.19
N PRO A 135 -9.63 -3.68 6.23
CA PRO A 135 -10.67 -4.45 5.56
C PRO A 135 -10.38 -4.59 4.06
N ILE A 136 -10.55 -5.81 3.51
CA ILE A 136 -10.28 -6.11 2.09
C ILE A 136 -11.07 -5.17 1.15
N GLY A 137 -12.31 -4.82 1.52
CA GLY A 137 -13.11 -3.86 0.77
C GLY A 137 -12.47 -2.47 0.71
N LEU A 138 -11.94 -1.98 1.85
CA LEU A 138 -11.26 -0.69 1.91
C LEU A 138 -10.01 -0.69 1.03
N GLU A 139 -9.24 -1.79 1.02
CA GLU A 139 -8.08 -1.92 0.13
C GLU A 139 -8.45 -1.77 -1.34
N GLY A 140 -9.50 -2.46 -1.79
CA GLY A 140 -10.00 -2.34 -3.16
C GLY A 140 -10.41 -0.91 -3.51
N HIS A 141 -11.05 -0.19 -2.59
CA HIS A 141 -11.40 1.21 -2.76
C HIS A 141 -10.19 2.13 -2.78
N VAL A 142 -9.17 1.89 -1.93
CA VAL A 142 -7.89 2.63 -1.96
C VAL A 142 -7.21 2.45 -3.31
N ASP A 143 -7.14 1.23 -3.84
CA ASP A 143 -6.51 0.95 -5.12
C ASP A 143 -7.24 1.66 -6.27
N LYS A 144 -8.58 1.52 -6.34
CA LYS A 144 -9.42 2.17 -7.35
C LYS A 144 -9.26 3.70 -7.31
N THR A 145 -9.42 4.30 -6.13
CA THR A 145 -9.39 5.76 -5.98
C THR A 145 -7.99 6.33 -6.20
N SER A 146 -6.94 5.61 -5.81
CA SER A 146 -5.55 6.01 -6.09
C SER A 146 -5.24 6.00 -7.57
N PHE A 147 -5.73 4.99 -8.31
CA PHE A 147 -5.57 4.95 -9.77
C PHE A 147 -6.33 6.11 -10.44
N LEU A 148 -7.62 6.29 -10.10
CA LEU A 148 -8.46 7.37 -10.64
C LEU A 148 -7.85 8.76 -10.37
N ALA A 149 -7.29 8.99 -9.18
CA ALA A 149 -6.66 10.25 -8.83
C ALA A 149 -5.44 10.60 -9.70
N LEU A 150 -4.75 9.61 -10.27
CA LEU A 150 -3.58 9.80 -11.13
C LEU A 150 -3.93 9.94 -12.61
N ILE A 151 -5.00 9.29 -13.08
CA ILE A 151 -5.44 9.43 -14.47
C ILE A 151 -6.39 10.61 -14.68
N ASP A 152 -6.84 11.26 -13.61
CA ASP A 152 -7.64 12.47 -13.68
C ASP A 152 -6.87 13.61 -14.37
N HIS A 153 -7.40 14.06 -15.51
CA HIS A 153 -6.84 15.16 -16.30
C HIS A 153 -6.87 16.50 -15.55
N LYS A 154 -7.76 16.66 -14.56
CA LYS A 154 -7.86 17.86 -13.72
C LYS A 154 -6.88 17.86 -12.55
N ALA A 155 -6.10 16.79 -12.37
CA ALA A 155 -5.18 16.68 -11.24
C ALA A 155 -4.22 17.90 -11.18
N PRO A 156 -4.18 18.62 -10.04
CA PRO A 156 -3.32 19.78 -9.91
C PRO A 156 -1.84 19.39 -9.98
N ASN A 157 -1.49 18.28 -9.35
CA ASN A 157 -0.14 17.78 -9.21
C ASN A 157 -0.20 16.27 -8.92
N TYR A 158 0.95 15.62 -8.93
CA TYR A 158 1.15 14.19 -8.75
C TYR A 158 1.97 13.85 -7.50
N VAL A 159 2.71 14.81 -6.93
CA VAL A 159 3.57 14.63 -5.76
C VAL A 159 3.33 15.67 -4.67
N ASN A 160 3.14 16.94 -5.06
CA ASN A 160 3.15 18.08 -4.13
C ASN A 160 2.11 17.96 -3.00
N LYS A 161 2.51 18.28 -1.76
CA LYS A 161 1.78 18.00 -0.51
C LYS A 161 0.42 18.72 -0.39
N ALA A 162 0.31 19.98 -0.81
CA ALA A 162 -0.85 20.83 -0.49
C ALA A 162 -2.17 20.36 -1.14
N ASN A 163 -2.11 19.92 -2.40
CA ASN A 163 -3.24 19.38 -3.16
C ASN A 163 -2.90 18.00 -3.75
N SER A 164 -2.21 17.18 -2.95
CA SER A 164 -1.69 15.88 -3.41
C SER A 164 -2.83 14.93 -3.81
N PRO A 165 -2.59 14.01 -4.76
CA PRO A 165 -3.48 12.88 -4.99
C PRO A 165 -3.81 12.11 -3.71
N LYS A 166 -2.86 12.02 -2.77
CA LYS A 166 -3.07 11.41 -1.45
C LYS A 166 -4.18 12.11 -0.66
N ALA A 167 -4.15 13.45 -0.59
CA ALA A 167 -5.17 14.21 0.11
C ALA A 167 -6.55 14.03 -0.53
N ARG A 168 -6.61 14.01 -1.87
CA ARG A 168 -7.87 13.76 -2.61
C ARG A 168 -8.44 12.37 -2.34
N VAL A 169 -7.59 11.34 -2.38
CA VAL A 169 -7.99 9.95 -2.08
C VAL A 169 -8.51 9.85 -0.65
N LEU A 170 -7.78 10.37 0.34
CA LEU A 170 -8.21 10.33 1.74
C LEU A 170 -9.54 11.10 1.94
N ALA A 171 -9.67 12.31 1.39
CA ALA A 171 -10.90 13.08 1.47
C ALA A 171 -12.08 12.33 0.83
N TYR A 172 -11.86 11.62 -0.27
CA TYR A 172 -12.91 10.83 -0.92
C TYR A 172 -13.28 9.58 -0.11
N LEU A 173 -12.32 8.89 0.50
CA LEU A 173 -12.59 7.77 1.41
C LEU A 173 -13.35 8.21 2.66
N GLU A 174 -13.07 9.39 3.19
CA GLU A 174 -13.76 9.97 4.35
C GLU A 174 -15.25 10.27 4.08
N LYS A 175 -15.59 10.60 2.82
CA LYS A 175 -16.99 10.76 2.39
C LYS A 175 -17.77 9.42 2.39
N HIS A 176 -17.07 8.27 2.47
CA HIS A 176 -17.65 6.93 2.37
C HIS A 176 -17.28 6.04 3.57
N PRO A 177 -17.74 6.37 4.80
CA PRO A 177 -17.37 5.63 6.00
C PRO A 177 -17.80 4.16 5.99
N SER A 178 -18.81 3.80 5.18
CA SER A 178 -19.26 2.41 4.99
C SER A 178 -18.19 1.51 4.37
N TRP A 179 -17.14 2.07 3.76
CA TRP A 179 -16.01 1.31 3.21
C TRP A 179 -14.97 0.90 4.26
N GLY A 180 -15.08 1.40 5.50
CA GLY A 180 -14.20 1.02 6.62
C GLY A 180 -13.38 2.18 7.20
N LEU A 181 -13.29 3.34 6.53
CA LEU A 181 -12.70 4.55 7.10
C LEU A 181 -13.75 5.31 7.93
N THR A 182 -14.11 4.74 9.08
CA THR A 182 -15.06 5.38 10.01
C THR A 182 -14.39 6.52 10.79
N VAL A 183 -15.21 7.37 11.42
CA VAL A 183 -14.72 8.46 12.29
C VAL A 183 -13.81 7.92 13.40
N GLN A 184 -14.13 6.75 13.97
CA GLN A 184 -13.31 6.09 14.98
C GLN A 184 -11.95 5.66 14.43
N VAL A 185 -11.91 5.06 13.24
CA VAL A 185 -10.66 4.67 12.57
C VAL A 185 -9.82 5.89 12.21
N LYS A 186 -10.44 7.00 11.81
CA LYS A 186 -9.75 8.26 11.53
C LYS A 186 -9.11 8.89 12.76
N HIS A 187 -9.76 8.82 13.92
CA HIS A 187 -9.21 9.34 15.18
C HIS A 187 -8.17 8.41 15.82
N ASP A 188 -8.15 7.13 15.43
CA ASP A 188 -7.10 6.19 15.79
C ASP A 188 -5.88 6.38 14.89
N LYS A 189 -4.86 7.09 15.42
CA LYS A 189 -3.65 7.44 14.66
C LYS A 189 -2.96 6.23 14.04
N SER A 190 -2.83 5.13 14.78
CA SER A 190 -2.12 3.93 14.32
C SER A 190 -2.83 3.33 13.10
N LYS A 191 -4.17 3.19 13.17
CA LYS A 191 -4.98 2.68 12.06
C LYS A 191 -5.00 3.62 10.86
N PHE A 192 -5.14 4.92 11.11
CA PHE A 192 -5.14 5.92 10.04
C PHE A 192 -3.78 6.00 9.34
N ASP A 193 -2.68 5.87 10.07
CA ASP A 193 -1.33 5.83 9.50
C ASP A 193 -1.14 4.62 8.56
N VAL A 194 -1.69 3.45 8.90
CA VAL A 194 -1.70 2.28 8.01
C VAL A 194 -2.46 2.55 6.71
N ILE A 195 -3.64 3.19 6.78
CA ILE A 195 -4.43 3.56 5.59
C ILE A 195 -3.69 4.60 4.74
N SER A 196 -3.17 5.63 5.39
CA SER A 196 -2.39 6.72 4.81
C SER A 196 -1.11 6.23 4.12
N LEU A 197 -0.46 5.22 4.71
CA LEU A 197 0.68 4.50 4.16
C LEU A 197 0.28 3.73 2.90
N ARG A 198 -0.78 2.92 2.96
CA ARG A 198 -1.27 2.14 1.81
C ARG A 198 -1.62 3.03 0.61
N VAL A 199 -2.31 4.15 0.84
CA VAL A 199 -2.63 5.14 -0.21
C VAL A 199 -1.34 5.67 -0.86
N ARG A 200 -0.35 6.05 -0.05
CA ARG A 200 0.94 6.56 -0.54
C ARG A 200 1.67 5.51 -1.40
N ASP A 201 1.69 4.26 -0.95
CA ASP A 201 2.39 3.18 -1.62
C ASP A 201 1.72 2.85 -2.96
N LYS A 202 0.39 2.82 -3.01
CA LYS A 202 -0.37 2.62 -4.26
C LYS A 202 -0.20 3.77 -5.25
N LEU A 203 -0.26 5.01 -4.79
CA LEU A 203 0.04 6.17 -5.65
C LEU A 203 1.47 6.12 -6.19
N THR A 204 2.43 5.62 -5.42
CA THR A 204 3.82 5.46 -5.88
C THR A 204 3.95 4.33 -6.90
N ALA A 205 3.32 3.19 -6.63
CA ALA A 205 3.31 2.06 -7.56
C ALA A 205 2.68 2.43 -8.91
N PHE A 206 1.48 3.02 -8.91
CA PHE A 206 0.81 3.44 -10.15
C PHE A 206 1.59 4.51 -10.91
N ARG A 207 2.18 5.50 -10.23
CA ARG A 207 3.07 6.47 -10.88
C ARG A 207 4.25 5.78 -11.54
N ASN A 208 4.90 4.82 -10.89
CA ASN A 208 6.00 4.09 -11.51
C ASN A 208 5.55 3.33 -12.75
N LEU A 209 4.40 2.64 -12.69
CA LEU A 209 3.85 1.90 -13.83
C LEU A 209 3.45 2.82 -15.00
N ILE A 210 2.81 3.96 -14.72
CA ILE A 210 2.47 4.97 -15.74
C ILE A 210 3.74 5.52 -16.38
N LYS A 211 4.77 5.83 -15.59
CA LYS A 211 6.06 6.31 -16.08
C LYS A 211 6.74 5.28 -16.97
N SER A 212 6.74 4.00 -16.59
CA SER A 212 7.27 2.91 -17.41
C SER A 212 6.51 2.77 -18.74
N ALA A 213 5.18 2.85 -18.72
CA ALA A 213 4.38 2.83 -19.95
C ALA A 213 4.72 4.01 -20.90
N ILE A 214 4.99 5.20 -20.34
CA ILE A 214 5.45 6.35 -21.13
C ILE A 214 6.85 6.11 -21.70
N GLU A 215 7.78 5.60 -20.89
CA GLU A 215 9.15 5.26 -21.31
C GLU A 215 9.18 4.29 -22.49
N GLU A 216 8.40 3.21 -22.39
CA GLU A 216 8.25 2.20 -23.43
C GLU A 216 7.59 2.74 -24.71
N SER A 217 6.88 3.86 -24.64
CA SER A 217 6.12 4.43 -25.77
C SER A 217 6.93 5.30 -26.71
N LEU A 218 8.15 5.71 -26.33
CA LEU A 218 8.89 6.74 -27.06
C LEU A 218 9.42 6.24 -28.41
N GLY A 219 9.72 4.94 -28.54
CA GLY A 219 10.42 4.42 -29.70
C GLY A 219 11.81 5.03 -29.89
N THR A 220 12.42 4.80 -31.05
CA THR A 220 13.76 5.30 -31.39
C THR A 220 13.68 6.53 -32.30
N ALA A 221 14.52 7.54 -32.05
CA ALA A 221 14.63 8.68 -32.94
C ALA A 221 15.14 8.24 -34.32
N ARG A 222 14.50 8.71 -35.39
CA ARG A 222 15.01 8.52 -36.76
C ARG A 222 16.29 9.31 -36.99
N ASP A 223 17.04 8.89 -38.02
CA ASP A 223 18.19 9.67 -38.50
C ASP A 223 17.71 11.04 -38.98
N PRO A 224 18.25 12.16 -38.47
CA PRO A 224 17.89 13.51 -38.93
C PRO A 224 18.09 13.73 -40.44
N LEU A 225 18.89 12.90 -41.11
CA LEU A 225 19.14 12.97 -42.55
C LEU A 225 18.07 12.27 -43.40
N GLU A 226 17.18 11.49 -42.78
CA GLU A 226 16.13 10.77 -43.49
C GLU A 226 14.99 11.74 -43.89
N VAL A 227 14.67 11.77 -45.20
CA VAL A 227 13.59 12.62 -45.71
C VAL A 227 12.25 11.93 -45.44
N LEU A 228 11.49 12.45 -44.49
CA LEU A 228 10.17 11.91 -44.13
C LEU A 228 9.13 12.28 -45.18
N ALA A 229 8.29 11.31 -45.56
CA ALA A 229 7.08 11.60 -46.32
C ALA A 229 6.09 12.40 -45.45
N PRO A 230 5.21 13.23 -46.06
CA PRO A 230 4.18 13.96 -45.32
C PRO A 230 3.31 13.03 -44.46
N GLY A 231 3.28 13.25 -43.15
CA GLY A 231 2.49 12.47 -42.21
C GLY A 231 3.22 11.28 -41.55
N GLU A 232 4.49 11.04 -41.89
CA GLU A 232 5.29 10.05 -41.16
C GLU A 232 5.75 10.55 -39.79
N ALA A 233 5.73 9.64 -38.80
CA ALA A 233 6.19 9.93 -37.46
C ALA A 233 7.72 10.12 -37.42
N THR A 234 8.18 11.04 -36.58
CA THR A 234 9.61 11.31 -36.37
C THR A 234 10.35 10.20 -35.61
N ARG A 235 9.62 9.28 -34.99
CA ARG A 235 10.17 8.17 -34.21
C ARG A 235 9.69 6.83 -34.75
N VAL A 236 10.62 5.88 -34.87
CA VAL A 236 10.36 4.50 -35.29
C VAL A 236 9.86 3.71 -34.08
N ASP A 237 8.90 2.82 -34.29
CA ASP A 237 8.31 1.93 -33.27
C ASP A 237 7.71 2.67 -32.06
N ALA A 238 7.41 3.96 -32.21
CA ALA A 238 6.67 4.72 -31.23
C ALA A 238 5.23 4.21 -31.11
N ILE A 239 4.67 4.30 -29.92
CA ILE A 239 3.27 3.97 -29.65
C ILE A 239 2.44 5.24 -29.82
N ASP A 240 1.33 5.18 -30.54
CA ASP A 240 0.41 6.30 -30.67
C ASP A 240 -0.26 6.65 -29.33
N ILE A 241 -0.75 7.88 -29.21
CA ILE A 241 -1.27 8.39 -27.94
C ILE A 241 -2.48 7.62 -27.43
N VAL A 242 -3.34 7.10 -28.32
CA VAL A 242 -4.54 6.35 -27.91
C VAL A 242 -4.14 4.98 -27.37
N THR A 243 -3.26 4.27 -28.07
CA THR A 243 -2.72 2.98 -27.61
C THR A 243 -1.97 3.15 -26.29
N LEU A 244 -1.22 4.24 -26.10
CA LEU A 244 -0.58 4.56 -24.83
C LEU A 244 -1.61 4.77 -23.71
N CYS A 245 -2.67 5.55 -23.96
CA CYS A 245 -3.75 5.72 -22.98
C CYS A 245 -4.43 4.40 -22.63
N GLN A 246 -4.68 3.52 -23.61
CA GLN A 246 -5.25 2.19 -23.37
C GLN A 246 -4.32 1.33 -22.52
N ARG A 247 -3.00 1.36 -22.75
CA ARG A 247 -2.01 0.68 -21.90
C ARG A 247 -2.03 1.22 -20.47
N ILE A 248 -2.16 2.54 -20.30
CA ILE A 248 -2.29 3.15 -18.97
C ILE A 248 -3.59 2.68 -18.28
N LEU A 249 -4.72 2.62 -18.99
CA LEU A 249 -5.97 2.09 -18.43
C LEU A 249 -5.87 0.60 -18.08
N ALA A 250 -5.10 -0.18 -18.86
CA ALA A 250 -4.87 -1.60 -18.60
C ALA A 250 -4.15 -1.84 -17.26
N ILE A 251 -3.29 -0.90 -16.79
CA ILE A 251 -2.68 -0.96 -15.44
C ILE A 251 -3.76 -1.03 -14.35
N GLY A 252 -4.86 -0.29 -14.54
CA GLY A 252 -5.99 -0.21 -13.61
C GLY A 252 -7.19 -1.07 -13.97
N ALA A 253 -7.11 -1.95 -14.97
CA ALA A 253 -8.26 -2.67 -15.51
C ALA A 253 -9.04 -3.47 -14.44
N LYS A 254 -8.34 -4.01 -13.43
CA LYS A 254 -8.98 -4.75 -12.33
C LYS A 254 -9.74 -3.85 -11.34
N VAL A 255 -9.34 -2.59 -11.21
CA VAL A 255 -9.85 -1.68 -10.17
C VAL A 255 -10.79 -0.61 -10.72
N ALA A 256 -10.65 -0.27 -11.99
CA ALA A 256 -11.45 0.74 -12.67
C ALA A 256 -11.78 0.32 -14.13
N PRO A 257 -12.52 -0.80 -14.33
CA PRO A 257 -12.79 -1.37 -15.66
C PRO A 257 -13.64 -0.46 -16.55
N ASP A 258 -14.43 0.43 -15.97
CA ASP A 258 -15.40 1.26 -16.68
C ASP A 258 -14.80 2.54 -17.29
N VAL A 259 -13.52 2.83 -17.00
CA VAL A 259 -12.85 4.03 -17.49
C VAL A 259 -12.49 3.84 -18.96
N LYS A 260 -12.83 4.84 -19.77
CA LYS A 260 -12.53 4.89 -21.20
C LYS A 260 -11.53 6.00 -21.49
N VAL A 261 -10.83 5.87 -22.62
CA VAL A 261 -9.94 6.95 -23.10
C VAL A 261 -10.80 8.14 -23.54
N SER A 262 -10.58 9.28 -22.90
CA SER A 262 -11.18 10.56 -23.29
C SER A 262 -10.14 11.46 -23.96
N MET A 263 -10.61 12.51 -24.63
CA MET A 263 -9.74 13.51 -25.25
C MET A 263 -8.83 14.20 -24.23
N GLU A 264 -9.37 14.55 -23.06
CA GLU A 264 -8.63 15.22 -21.99
C GLU A 264 -7.57 14.31 -21.37
N MET A 265 -7.85 13.00 -21.26
CA MET A 265 -6.86 12.02 -20.85
C MET A 265 -5.71 11.96 -21.87
N ALA A 266 -6.02 11.88 -23.17
CA ALA A 266 -5.00 11.84 -24.22
C ALA A 266 -4.13 13.10 -24.19
N ALA A 267 -4.73 14.28 -24.10
CA ALA A 267 -4.01 15.55 -24.02
C ALA A 267 -3.14 15.64 -22.75
N ARG A 268 -3.61 15.10 -21.62
CA ARG A 268 -2.82 15.03 -20.39
C ARG A 268 -1.65 14.07 -20.50
N VAL A 269 -1.86 12.88 -21.08
CA VAL A 269 -0.80 11.88 -21.26
C VAL A 269 0.25 12.36 -22.26
N ALA A 270 -0.16 13.07 -23.33
CA ALA A 270 0.76 13.71 -24.26
C ALA A 270 1.68 14.73 -23.55
N TYR A 271 1.10 15.55 -22.66
CA TYR A 271 1.89 16.46 -21.82
C TYR A 271 2.89 15.72 -20.91
N LEU A 272 2.47 14.61 -20.29
CA LEU A 272 3.38 13.77 -19.49
C LEU A 272 4.51 13.19 -20.36
N ARG A 273 4.19 12.69 -21.55
CA ARG A 273 5.18 12.14 -22.49
C ARG A 273 6.18 13.20 -22.95
N PHE A 274 5.71 14.40 -23.26
CA PHE A 274 6.56 15.55 -23.60
C PHE A 274 7.61 15.85 -22.50
N HIS A 275 7.20 15.89 -21.23
CA HIS A 275 8.11 16.12 -20.11
C HIS A 275 9.13 14.99 -19.93
N TYR A 276 8.71 13.75 -20.13
CA TYR A 276 9.61 12.61 -20.06
C TYR A 276 10.67 12.71 -21.16
N GLN A 277 10.24 12.91 -22.40
CA GLN A 277 11.11 13.05 -23.57
C GLN A 277 12.10 14.20 -23.40
N THR A 278 11.65 15.35 -22.89
CA THR A 278 12.51 16.51 -22.61
C THR A 278 13.67 16.17 -21.65
N GLN A 279 13.44 15.30 -20.66
CA GLN A 279 14.51 14.85 -19.77
C GLN A 279 15.48 13.89 -20.43
N VAL A 280 14.96 12.97 -21.25
CA VAL A 280 15.79 12.02 -22.02
C VAL A 280 16.70 12.79 -22.98
N ASP A 281 16.16 13.76 -23.71
CA ASP A 281 16.93 14.61 -24.65
C ASP A 281 17.95 15.50 -23.93
N ALA A 282 17.69 15.86 -22.67
CA ALA A 282 18.65 16.56 -21.81
C ALA A 282 19.74 15.63 -21.23
N GLY A 283 19.86 14.39 -21.71
CA GLY A 283 20.85 13.41 -21.27
C GLY A 283 20.57 12.81 -19.89
N ARG A 284 19.31 12.82 -19.43
CA ARG A 284 18.91 12.23 -18.13
C ARG A 284 18.14 10.93 -18.36
N PRO A 285 18.83 9.78 -18.51
CA PRO A 285 18.16 8.51 -18.73
C PRO A 285 17.22 8.20 -17.56
N LYS A 286 16.08 7.56 -17.87
CA LYS A 286 15.03 7.20 -16.90
C LYS A 286 14.37 8.37 -16.18
N ALA A 287 14.66 9.63 -16.54
CA ALA A 287 14.02 10.83 -16.00
C ALA A 287 13.80 10.80 -14.47
N PRO A 288 14.86 10.79 -13.63
CA PRO A 288 14.73 10.58 -12.18
C PRO A 288 13.88 11.64 -11.46
N ARG A 289 13.74 12.84 -12.04
CA ARG A 289 12.94 13.95 -11.52
C ARG A 289 11.59 14.11 -12.22
N PHE A 290 11.19 13.14 -13.04
CA PHE A 290 9.99 13.19 -13.88
C PHE A 290 8.77 13.82 -13.20
N TRP A 291 8.30 13.21 -12.11
CA TRP A 291 7.09 13.68 -11.44
C TRP A 291 7.23 15.07 -10.81
N SER A 292 8.41 15.42 -10.32
CA SER A 292 8.68 16.74 -9.76
C SER A 292 8.69 17.82 -10.85
N ASP A 293 9.29 17.52 -12.01
CA ASP A 293 9.36 18.46 -13.13
C ASP A 293 7.98 18.64 -13.80
N VAL A 294 7.19 17.57 -13.88
CA VAL A 294 5.77 17.64 -14.26
C VAL A 294 4.99 18.55 -13.30
N ASP A 295 5.14 18.36 -11.99
CA ASP A 295 4.45 19.19 -10.98
C ASP A 295 4.87 20.67 -11.06
N THR A 296 6.15 20.94 -11.30
CA THR A 296 6.66 22.30 -11.55
C THR A 296 6.00 22.89 -12.79
N GLY A 297 6.00 22.17 -13.92
CA GLY A 297 5.37 22.64 -15.15
C GLY A 297 3.87 22.90 -14.99
N LEU A 298 3.15 22.02 -14.29
CA LEU A 298 1.72 22.21 -14.00
C LEU A 298 1.46 23.42 -13.08
N THR A 299 2.36 23.67 -12.14
CA THR A 299 2.29 24.83 -11.26
C THR A 299 2.52 26.12 -12.04
N GLU A 300 3.55 26.17 -12.89
CA GLU A 300 3.85 27.30 -13.77
C GLU A 300 2.71 27.62 -14.73
N ILE A 301 2.08 26.59 -15.29
CA ILE A 301 0.90 26.78 -16.16
C ILE A 301 -0.20 27.50 -15.37
N ARG A 302 -0.51 27.09 -14.14
CA ARG A 302 -1.58 27.73 -13.35
C ARG A 302 -1.24 29.12 -12.86
N THR A 303 0.02 29.39 -12.54
CA THR A 303 0.43 30.69 -11.98
C THR A 303 0.66 31.75 -13.07
N THR A 304 0.99 31.35 -14.29
CA THR A 304 1.17 32.28 -15.40
C THR A 304 -0.18 32.84 -15.88
N ALA A 305 -0.20 34.14 -16.21
CA ALA A 305 -1.42 34.88 -16.57
C ALA A 305 -2.24 34.24 -17.71
N THR A 306 -1.58 33.48 -18.59
CA THR A 306 -2.23 32.69 -19.63
C THR A 306 -2.86 31.40 -19.13
N GLY A 307 -2.33 30.68 -18.14
CA GLY A 307 -2.85 29.37 -17.73
C GLY A 307 -3.60 29.34 -16.39
N GLY A 308 -3.80 30.49 -15.75
CA GLY A 308 -4.81 30.66 -14.70
C GLY A 308 -6.26 30.58 -15.22
N SER A 309 -6.48 30.80 -16.52
CA SER A 309 -7.79 30.63 -17.16
C SER A 309 -7.97 29.21 -17.71
N ALA A 310 -9.21 28.70 -17.68
CA ALA A 310 -9.55 27.39 -18.25
C ALA A 310 -9.19 27.28 -19.74
N GLU A 311 -9.35 28.37 -20.49
CA GLU A 311 -9.02 28.45 -21.92
C GLU A 311 -7.52 28.26 -22.18
N GLY A 312 -6.67 28.85 -21.35
CA GLY A 312 -5.23 28.74 -21.53
C GLY A 312 -4.70 27.34 -21.22
N MET A 313 -5.21 26.70 -20.16
CA MET A 313 -4.93 25.29 -19.89
C MET A 313 -5.35 24.42 -21.08
N THR A 314 -6.56 24.63 -21.59
CA THR A 314 -7.09 23.90 -22.75
C THR A 314 -6.18 24.06 -23.97
N ARG A 315 -5.76 25.30 -24.27
CA ARG A 315 -4.86 25.60 -25.39
C ARG A 315 -3.51 24.90 -25.24
N LEU A 316 -2.96 24.85 -24.04
CA LEU A 316 -1.67 24.20 -23.79
C LEU A 316 -1.74 22.68 -23.95
N PHE A 317 -2.73 22.03 -23.33
CA PHE A 317 -2.90 20.59 -23.47
C PHE A 317 -3.25 20.19 -24.90
N SER A 318 -4.03 21.01 -25.61
CA SER A 318 -4.30 20.81 -27.04
C SER A 318 -3.02 20.90 -27.87
N ARG A 319 -2.14 21.86 -27.57
CA ARG A 319 -0.83 21.96 -28.22
C ARG A 319 0.03 20.74 -27.93
N ALA A 320 0.11 20.31 -26.66
CA ALA A 320 0.87 19.12 -26.28
C ALA A 320 0.37 17.88 -27.04
N LEU A 321 -0.95 17.71 -27.18
CA LEU A 321 -1.53 16.63 -27.99
C LEU A 321 -1.16 16.75 -29.47
N ASN A 322 -1.27 17.94 -30.06
CA ASN A 322 -0.92 18.14 -31.47
C ASN A 322 0.57 17.87 -31.75
N ASP A 323 1.46 18.37 -30.90
CA ASP A 323 2.90 18.14 -31.00
C ASP A 323 3.20 16.63 -30.87
N ASP A 324 2.47 15.94 -30.03
CA ASP A 324 2.56 14.50 -29.81
C ASP A 324 2.08 13.69 -31.05
N LEU A 325 0.97 14.07 -31.68
CA LEU A 325 0.51 13.47 -32.94
C LEU A 325 1.51 13.66 -34.08
N VAL A 326 2.16 14.82 -34.15
CA VAL A 326 3.22 15.08 -35.14
C VAL A 326 4.45 14.22 -34.85
N MET A 327 4.84 14.10 -33.59
CA MET A 327 6.07 13.42 -33.20
C MET A 327 5.95 11.89 -33.33
N TYR A 328 4.86 11.32 -32.84
CA TYR A 328 4.70 9.87 -32.64
C TYR A 328 3.67 9.24 -33.59
N GLY A 329 3.05 10.02 -34.47
CA GLY A 329 2.18 9.54 -35.54
C GLY A 329 0.72 9.97 -35.38
N PRO A 330 0.02 10.26 -36.49
CA PRO A 330 -1.38 10.64 -36.45
C PRO A 330 -2.27 9.46 -36.06
N VAL A 331 -3.30 9.73 -35.26
CA VAL A 331 -4.35 8.77 -34.92
C VAL A 331 -5.71 9.46 -35.03
N GLY A 332 -6.73 8.73 -35.48
CA GLY A 332 -8.09 9.25 -35.49
C GLY A 332 -8.55 9.51 -34.05
N LEU A 333 -9.01 10.73 -33.74
CA LEU A 333 -9.50 11.06 -32.40
C LEU A 333 -11.04 11.05 -32.33
N ASP A 334 -11.72 10.82 -33.45
CA ASP A 334 -13.17 10.96 -33.59
C ASP A 334 -13.98 9.97 -32.74
N TYR A 335 -13.36 8.88 -32.28
CA TYR A 335 -13.98 7.86 -31.44
C TYR A 335 -13.70 8.04 -29.94
N LEU A 336 -12.93 9.06 -29.55
CA LEU A 336 -12.71 9.35 -28.14
C LEU A 336 -13.97 9.93 -27.54
N VAL A 337 -14.39 9.38 -26.40
CA VAL A 337 -15.65 9.77 -25.78
C VAL A 337 -15.41 11.00 -24.90
N ASP A 338 -16.28 12.01 -25.02
CA ASP A 338 -16.41 13.10 -24.04
C ASP A 338 -17.05 12.54 -22.75
N VAL A 339 -16.31 11.71 -22.02
CA VAL A 339 -16.69 11.29 -20.67
C VAL A 339 -15.66 11.84 -19.72
N SER A 340 -16.07 12.84 -18.94
CA SER A 340 -15.34 13.17 -17.72
C SER A 340 -15.42 11.95 -16.81
N PRO A 341 -14.30 11.34 -16.39
CA PRO A 341 -14.35 10.23 -15.45
C PRO A 341 -15.06 10.73 -14.20
N ALA A 342 -16.27 10.22 -13.95
CA ALA A 342 -17.02 10.52 -12.75
C ALA A 342 -16.23 9.98 -11.55
N GLY A 343 -15.35 10.79 -10.98
CA GLY A 343 -14.32 10.26 -10.11
C GLY A 343 -13.67 11.34 -9.26
N LEU A 344 -14.12 11.39 -8.00
CA LEU A 344 -13.55 12.09 -6.84
C LEU A 344 -14.07 13.50 -6.51
N ASP A 345 -15.01 14.06 -7.27
CA ASP A 345 -15.65 15.35 -6.93
C ASP A 345 -16.62 15.26 -5.72
#